data_AF-A0A660CFU3-F1
#
_entry.id   AF-A0A660CFU3-F1
#
_cell.length_a   1.000
_cell.length_b   1.000
_cell.length_c   1.000
_cell.angle_alpha   90.00
_cell.angle_beta   90.00
_cell.angle_gamma   90.00
#
_symmetry.space_group_name_H-M   'P 1'
#
loop_
_entity.id
_entity.type
_entity.pdbx_description
1 polymer ?
#
loop_
_entity_poly.entity_id
_entity_poly.type
_entity_poly.pdbx_seq_one_letter_code
_entity_poly.pdbx_strand_id
1 'polypeptide(L)'
;MTEQPPETRVDAAARYKEIIGLARKAAEDLRAWEQAREQQLHGEIAAAEQNVHAAAEAEQAMAERARRWWSMARDNVARLSWLDVGEEPTPVASARGDQASRYADDIRPAYHELTQAVLKLGWRARK
;
A
#
# COMPACT_ATOMS: atom_id res chain seq x y z
N MET A 1 74.97 -40.13 -6.25
CA MET A 1 74.68 -38.84 -6.91
C MET A 1 73.68 -39.14 -8.01
N THR A 2 72.40 -38.90 -7.74
CA THR A 2 71.33 -39.07 -8.73
C THR A 2 70.52 -37.79 -8.65
N GLU A 3 70.78 -36.90 -9.61
CA GLU A 3 70.14 -35.59 -9.72
C GLU A 3 68.64 -35.78 -10.01
N GLN A 4 67.81 -35.14 -9.20
CA GLN A 4 66.37 -35.06 -9.36
C GLN A 4 66.04 -34.09 -10.52
N PRO A 5 65.11 -34.43 -11.43
CA PRO A 5 64.84 -33.61 -12.61
C PRO A 5 64.04 -32.33 -12.27
N PRO A 6 64.21 -31.24 -13.04
CA PRO A 6 63.58 -29.95 -12.75
C PRO A 6 62.15 -29.86 -13.31
N GLU A 7 61.19 -30.62 -12.78
CA GLU A 7 59.80 -30.62 -13.28
C GLU A 7 58.76 -29.91 -12.37
N THR A 8 59.15 -29.32 -11.24
CA THR A 8 58.17 -28.71 -10.29
C THR A 8 58.11 -27.18 -10.29
N ARG A 9 58.88 -26.48 -11.14
CA ARG A 9 58.97 -25.00 -11.13
C ARG A 9 58.02 -24.28 -12.10
N VAL A 10 57.50 -24.97 -13.11
CA VAL A 10 56.19 -24.64 -13.68
C VAL A 10 55.22 -25.35 -12.72
N ASP A 11 54.60 -24.71 -11.73
CA ASP A 11 53.65 -23.64 -11.96
C ASP A 11 53.21 -22.93 -10.64
N ALA A 12 54.09 -22.72 -9.67
CA ALA A 12 53.67 -21.99 -8.45
C ALA A 12 53.27 -20.54 -8.78
N ALA A 13 54.00 -19.91 -9.71
CA ALA A 13 53.77 -18.54 -10.12
C ALA A 13 52.54 -18.36 -11.02
N ALA A 14 52.24 -19.28 -11.95
CA ALA A 14 51.01 -19.14 -12.75
C ALA A 14 49.76 -19.66 -12.00
N ARG A 15 49.87 -20.66 -11.12
CA ARG A 15 48.80 -20.94 -10.13
C ARG A 15 48.49 -19.73 -9.25
N TYR A 16 49.52 -19.03 -8.76
CA TYR A 16 49.31 -17.79 -8.01
C TYR A 16 48.60 -16.72 -8.86
N LYS A 17 49.00 -16.54 -10.13
CA LYS A 17 48.31 -15.61 -11.04
C LYS A 17 46.85 -16.01 -11.30
N GLU A 18 46.57 -17.30 -11.46
CA GLU A 18 45.19 -17.81 -11.60
C GLU A 18 44.37 -17.51 -10.35
N ILE A 19 44.89 -17.79 -9.16
CA ILE A 19 44.21 -17.51 -7.89
C ILE A 19 43.92 -16.00 -7.76
N ILE A 20 44.90 -15.15 -8.06
CA ILE A 20 44.71 -13.69 -8.02
C ILE A 20 43.71 -13.24 -9.08
N GLY A 21 43.74 -13.82 -10.28
CA GLY A 21 42.76 -13.53 -11.33
C GLY A 21 41.34 -13.90 -10.93
N LEU A 22 41.15 -15.08 -10.32
CA LEU A 22 39.87 -15.53 -9.78
C LEU A 22 39.41 -14.65 -8.62
N ALA A 23 40.30 -14.30 -7.69
CA ALA A 23 39.98 -13.42 -6.57
C ALA A 23 39.56 -12.02 -7.05
N ARG A 24 40.27 -11.47 -8.05
CA ARG A 24 39.91 -10.20 -8.67
C ARG A 24 38.54 -10.26 -9.34
N LYS A 25 38.29 -11.30 -10.14
CA LYS A 25 37.01 -11.49 -10.80
C LYS A 25 35.87 -11.63 -9.79
N ALA A 26 36.05 -12.44 -8.75
CA ALA A 26 35.05 -12.61 -7.69
C ALA A 26 34.76 -11.29 -6.96
N ALA A 27 35.77 -10.45 -6.73
CA ALA A 27 35.58 -9.13 -6.14
C ALA A 27 34.85 -8.15 -7.07
N GLU A 28 35.11 -8.21 -8.39
CA GLU A 28 34.40 -7.43 -9.40
C GLU A 28 32.93 -7.89 -9.52
N ASP A 29 32.69 -9.19 -9.58
CA ASP A 29 31.35 -9.80 -9.64
C ASP A 29 30.54 -9.47 -8.37
N LEU A 30 31.15 -9.53 -7.19
CA LEU A 30 30.51 -9.16 -5.93
C LEU A 30 30.08 -7.69 -5.93
N ARG A 31 30.98 -6.77 -6.33
CA ARG A 31 30.63 -5.34 -6.40
C ARG A 31 29.52 -5.06 -7.39
N ALA A 32 29.55 -5.72 -8.55
CA ALA A 32 28.48 -5.58 -9.54
C ALA A 32 27.15 -6.08 -8.98
N TRP A 33 27.16 -7.21 -8.27
CA TRP A 33 25.97 -7.73 -7.61
C TRP A 33 25.46 -6.82 -6.49
N GLU A 34 26.34 -6.29 -5.64
CA GLU A 34 25.99 -5.35 -4.57
C GLU A 34 25.33 -4.09 -5.12
N GLN A 35 25.89 -3.51 -6.19
CA GLN A 35 25.33 -2.33 -6.86
C GLN A 35 23.96 -2.63 -7.48
N ALA A 36 23.82 -3.76 -8.16
CA ALA A 36 22.53 -4.17 -8.73
C ALA A 36 21.49 -4.41 -7.63
N ARG A 37 21.89 -5.01 -6.52
CA ARG A 37 21.01 -5.27 -5.37
C ARG A 37 20.60 -3.98 -4.67
N GLU A 38 21.51 -3.03 -4.51
CA GLU A 38 21.20 -1.71 -3.96
C GLU A 38 20.17 -0.97 -4.82
N GLN A 39 20.37 -0.95 -6.14
CA GLN A 39 19.43 -0.33 -7.07
C GLN A 39 18.05 -1.00 -7.02
N GLN A 40 18.01 -2.34 -6.97
CA GLN A 40 16.77 -3.09 -6.83
C GLN A 40 16.05 -2.71 -5.53
N LEU A 41 16.76 -2.71 -4.39
CA LEU A 41 16.18 -2.39 -3.09
C LEU A 41 15.66 -0.95 -3.04
N HIS A 42 16.39 0.02 -3.59
CA HIS A 42 15.89 1.38 -3.71
C HIS A 42 14.61 1.47 -4.55
N GLY A 43 14.52 0.70 -5.64
CA GLY A 43 13.30 0.60 -6.44
C GLY A 43 12.12 -0.01 -5.66
N GLU A 44 12.37 -1.09 -4.93
CA GLU A 44 11.36 -1.75 -4.08
C GLU A 44 10.86 -0.82 -2.95
N ILE A 45 11.78 -0.08 -2.30
CA ILE A 45 11.45 0.89 -1.26
C ILE A 45 10.61 2.03 -1.84
N ALA A 46 11.04 2.64 -2.95
CA ALA A 46 10.31 3.73 -3.58
C ALA A 46 8.88 3.30 -4.00
N ALA A 47 8.73 2.08 -4.53
CA ALA A 47 7.43 1.53 -4.88
C ALA A 47 6.56 1.29 -3.63
N ALA A 48 7.14 0.76 -2.55
CA ALA A 48 6.44 0.56 -1.29
C ALA A 48 5.98 1.89 -0.67
N GLU A 49 6.83 2.91 -0.67
CA GLU A 49 6.50 4.27 -0.20
C GLU A 49 5.35 4.88 -0.98
N GLN A 50 5.36 4.76 -2.31
CA GLN A 50 4.27 5.22 -3.17
C GLN A 50 2.95 4.49 -2.84
N ASN A 51 3.00 3.18 -2.62
CA ASN A 51 1.81 2.41 -2.27
C ASN A 51 1.24 2.81 -0.91
N VAL A 52 2.10 3.03 0.09
CA VAL A 52 1.68 3.50 1.42
C VAL A 52 1.05 4.89 1.32
N HIS A 53 1.67 5.79 0.56
CA HIS A 53 1.14 7.13 0.35
C HIS A 53 -0.23 7.11 -0.34
N ALA A 54 -0.37 6.35 -1.43
CA ALA A 54 -1.62 6.20 -2.14
C ALA A 54 -2.73 5.58 -1.25
N ALA A 55 -2.38 4.62 -0.40
CA ALA A 55 -3.32 4.04 0.56
C ALA A 55 -3.80 5.06 1.60
N ALA A 56 -2.89 5.90 2.12
CA ALA A 56 -3.23 6.95 3.07
C ALA A 56 -4.14 8.03 2.44
N GLU A 57 -3.86 8.45 1.21
CA GLU A 57 -4.71 9.38 0.46
C GLU A 57 -6.11 8.79 0.22
N ALA A 58 -6.19 7.51 -0.15
CA ALA A 58 -7.46 6.82 -0.34
C ALA A 58 -8.27 6.72 0.96
N GLU A 59 -7.61 6.44 2.08
CA GLU A 59 -8.24 6.40 3.40
C GLU A 59 -8.82 7.77 3.77
N GLN A 60 -8.03 8.85 3.62
CA GLN A 60 -8.49 10.20 3.91
C GLN A 60 -9.68 10.60 3.02
N ALA A 61 -9.58 10.34 1.71
CA ALA A 61 -10.65 10.66 0.76
C ALA A 61 -11.95 9.91 1.10
N MET A 62 -11.85 8.65 1.53
CA MET A 62 -13.00 7.86 1.93
C MET A 62 -13.60 8.36 3.25
N ALA A 63 -12.77 8.70 4.23
CA ALA A 63 -13.21 9.29 5.49
C ALA A 63 -14.00 10.58 5.23
N GLU A 64 -13.45 11.51 4.45
CA GLU A 64 -14.14 12.75 4.08
C GLU A 64 -15.46 12.50 3.35
N ARG A 65 -15.49 11.53 2.43
CA ARG A 65 -16.72 11.13 1.73
C ARG A 65 -17.77 10.61 2.70
N ALA A 66 -17.39 9.76 3.66
CA ALA A 66 -18.29 9.26 4.68
C ALA A 66 -18.85 10.40 5.55
N ARG A 67 -18.01 11.34 6.01
CA ARG A 67 -18.44 12.52 6.79
C ARG A 67 -19.43 13.38 6.02
N ARG A 68 -19.18 13.63 4.73
CA ARG A 68 -20.07 14.40 3.86
C ARG A 68 -21.45 13.75 3.75
N TRP A 69 -21.51 12.45 3.49
CA TRP A 69 -22.78 11.71 3.44
C TRP A 69 -23.51 11.71 4.77
N TRP A 70 -22.79 11.55 5.88
CA TRP A 70 -23.34 11.62 7.21
C TRP A 70 -23.99 12.99 7.49
N SER A 71 -23.29 14.09 7.21
CA SER A 71 -23.85 15.44 7.40
C SER A 71 -25.11 15.63 6.57
N MET A 72 -25.08 15.23 5.29
CA MET A 72 -26.26 15.33 4.42
C MET A 72 -27.44 14.54 4.96
N ALA A 73 -27.21 13.32 5.46
CA ALA A 73 -28.25 12.48 6.04
C ALA A 73 -28.82 13.11 7.32
N ARG A 74 -27.96 13.60 8.21
CA ARG A 74 -28.35 14.32 9.43
C ARG A 74 -29.20 15.55 9.10
N ASP A 75 -28.74 16.37 8.18
CA ASP A 75 -29.44 17.61 7.79
C ASP A 75 -30.81 17.31 7.15
N ASN A 76 -30.92 16.20 6.43
CA ASN A 76 -32.17 15.73 5.83
C ASN A 76 -33.23 15.43 6.91
N VAL A 77 -32.81 14.74 7.99
CA VAL A 77 -33.72 14.31 9.07
C VAL A 77 -33.84 15.33 10.20
N ALA A 78 -33.01 16.38 10.25
CA ALA A 78 -32.97 17.38 11.32
C ALA A 78 -34.32 18.08 11.59
N ARG A 79 -35.25 18.05 10.63
CA ARG A 79 -36.61 18.60 10.79
C ARG A 79 -37.56 17.68 11.57
N LEU A 80 -37.17 16.43 11.81
CA LEU A 80 -37.96 15.44 12.53
C LEU A 80 -37.63 15.53 14.02
N SER A 81 -38.39 16.34 14.76
CA SER A 81 -38.16 16.62 16.20
C SER A 81 -38.21 15.41 17.13
N TRP A 82 -38.79 14.29 16.66
CA TRP A 82 -38.89 13.04 17.40
C TRP A 82 -37.73 12.07 17.12
N LEU A 83 -36.88 12.36 16.13
CA LEU A 83 -35.76 11.52 15.76
C LEU A 83 -34.48 12.10 16.37
N ASP A 84 -33.85 11.33 17.25
CA ASP A 84 -32.51 11.62 17.72
C ASP A 84 -31.50 11.07 16.70
N VAL A 85 -30.64 11.95 16.18
CA VAL A 85 -29.59 11.54 15.25
C VAL A 85 -28.38 11.14 16.08
N GLY A 86 -27.94 9.89 15.94
CA GLY A 86 -26.79 9.37 16.67
C GLY A 86 -25.48 10.11 16.38
N GLU A 87 -24.39 9.58 16.92
CA GLU A 87 -23.06 10.15 16.71
C GLU A 87 -22.54 9.92 15.28
N GLU A 88 -21.56 10.74 14.88
CA GLU A 88 -20.85 10.56 13.62
C GLU A 88 -20.16 9.19 13.57
N PRO A 89 -20.30 8.43 12.47
CA PRO A 89 -19.72 7.10 12.38
C PRO A 89 -18.19 7.17 12.45
N THR A 90 -17.61 6.31 13.28
CA THR A 90 -16.16 6.13 13.39
C THR A 90 -15.68 4.99 12.49
N PRO A 91 -14.41 5.03 12.02
CA PRO A 91 -13.85 3.93 11.23
C PRO A 91 -13.87 2.61 12.01
N VAL A 92 -14.33 1.55 11.35
CA VAL A 92 -14.38 0.21 11.94
C VAL A 92 -13.11 -0.55 11.59
N ALA A 93 -12.33 -0.97 12.60
CA ALA A 93 -11.04 -1.64 12.40
C ALA A 93 -11.14 -2.99 11.64
N SER A 94 -12.29 -3.66 11.70
CA SER A 94 -12.54 -4.90 10.96
C SER A 94 -13.00 -4.67 9.51
N ALA A 95 -13.15 -3.42 9.07
CA ALA A 95 -13.57 -3.12 7.71
C ALA A 95 -12.48 -3.50 6.72
N ARG A 96 -12.90 -4.09 5.61
CA ARG A 96 -12.02 -4.48 4.51
C ARG A 96 -11.73 -3.28 3.62
N GLY A 97 -10.52 -2.71 3.77
CA GLY A 97 -10.09 -1.54 2.99
C GLY A 97 -10.14 -1.77 1.48
N ASP A 98 -9.88 -3.00 1.03
CA ASP A 98 -9.98 -3.40 -0.39
C ASP A 98 -11.41 -3.32 -0.95
N GLN A 99 -12.42 -3.23 -0.10
CA GLN A 99 -13.83 -3.09 -0.49
C GLN A 99 -14.39 -1.68 -0.26
N ALA A 100 -13.56 -0.70 0.12
CA ALA A 100 -14.01 0.65 0.44
C ALA A 100 -14.85 1.30 -0.67
N SER A 101 -14.45 1.17 -1.94
CA SER A 101 -15.22 1.68 -3.08
C SER A 101 -16.60 1.05 -3.19
N ARG A 102 -16.68 -0.28 -2.99
CA ARG A 102 -17.96 -1.00 -3.02
C ARG A 102 -18.88 -0.51 -1.90
N TYR A 103 -18.36 -0.36 -0.68
CA TYR A 103 -19.14 0.21 0.42
C TYR A 103 -19.62 1.63 0.10
N ALA A 104 -18.79 2.43 -0.59
CA ALA A 104 -19.14 3.79 -0.97
C ALA A 104 -20.24 3.88 -2.03
N ASP A 105 -20.44 2.82 -2.83
CA ASP A 105 -21.48 2.74 -3.85
C ASP A 105 -22.85 2.41 -3.24
N ASP A 106 -22.87 1.66 -2.13
CA ASP A 106 -24.10 1.34 -1.40
C ASP A 106 -24.70 2.56 -0.67
N ILE A 107 -23.91 3.61 -0.42
CA ILE A 107 -24.37 4.80 0.32
C ILE A 107 -25.41 5.60 -0.49
N ARG A 108 -25.21 5.77 -1.80
CA ARG A 108 -26.10 6.58 -2.65
C ARG A 108 -27.54 6.04 -2.69
N PRO A 109 -27.80 4.74 -2.97
CA PRO A 109 -29.16 4.21 -2.94
C PRO A 109 -29.78 4.31 -1.55
N ALA A 110 -29.02 4.00 -0.48
CA ALA A 110 -29.51 4.13 0.89
C ALA A 110 -29.93 5.58 1.24
N TYR A 111 -29.13 6.57 0.84
CA TYR A 111 -29.47 7.98 1.04
C TYR A 111 -30.72 8.40 0.24
N HIS A 112 -30.88 7.88 -0.98
CA HIS A 112 -32.08 8.12 -1.79
C HIS A 112 -33.33 7.57 -1.10
N GLU A 113 -33.26 6.34 -0.59
CA GLU A 113 -34.35 5.72 0.17
C GLU A 113 -34.72 6.52 1.42
N LEU A 114 -33.71 6.96 2.19
CA LEU A 114 -33.91 7.85 3.34
C LEU A 114 -34.66 9.12 2.93
N THR A 115 -34.19 9.80 1.88
CA THR A 115 -34.81 11.03 1.40
C THR A 115 -36.28 10.81 1.00
N GLN A 116 -36.57 9.71 0.31
CA GLN A 116 -37.95 9.37 -0.07
C GLN A 116 -38.84 9.06 1.14
N ALA A 117 -38.30 8.38 2.16
CA ALA A 117 -39.02 8.09 3.39
C ALA A 117 -39.37 9.38 4.16
N VAL A 118 -38.41 10.29 4.30
CA VAL A 118 -38.60 11.60 4.94
C VAL A 118 -39.64 12.44 4.21
N LEU A 119 -39.58 12.48 2.87
CA LEU A 119 -40.59 13.16 2.06
C LEU A 119 -41.99 12.57 2.30
N LYS A 120 -42.14 11.24 2.23
CA LYS A 120 -43.44 10.56 2.47
C LYS A 120 -44.01 10.88 3.86
N LEU A 121 -43.17 10.97 4.89
CA LEU A 121 -43.56 11.40 6.23
C LEU A 121 -44.03 12.86 6.24
N GLY A 122 -43.28 13.77 5.63
CA GLY A 122 -43.62 15.20 5.56
C GLY A 122 -44.90 15.49 4.76
N TRP A 123 -45.23 14.68 3.75
CA TRP A 123 -46.52 14.77 3.03
C TRP A 123 -47.70 14.28 3.89
N ARG A 124 -47.47 13.32 4.80
CA ARG A 124 -48.51 12.79 5.69
C ARG A 124 -48.76 13.66 6.93
N ALA A 125 -47.78 14.45 7.36
CA ALA A 125 -47.93 15.40 8.47
C ALA A 125 -48.78 16.65 8.15
N ARG A 126 -49.27 16.78 6.91
CA ARG A 126 -50.11 17.90 6.44
C ARG A 126 -51.63 17.61 6.43
N LYS A 127 -52.08 16.59 7.16
CA LYS A 127 -53.49 16.31 7.47
C LYS A 127 -53.75 16.49 8.95
#